data_AF-A0A7V9V608-F1
#
_entry.id   AF-A0A7V9V608-F1
#
_cell.length_a   1.000
_cell.length_b   1.000
_cell.length_c   1.000
_cell.angle_alpha   90.00
_cell.angle_beta   90.00
_cell.angle_gamma   90.00
#
_symmetry.space_group_name_H-M   'P 1'
#
loop_
_entity.id
_entity.type
_entity.pdbx_description
1 polymer ?
#
loop_
_entity_poly.entity_id
_entity_poly.type
_entity_poly.pdbx_seq_one_letter_code
_entity_poly.pdbx_strand_id
1 'polypeptide(L)'
;GDCEVEVLSTAEPPPFPVTDRMEADEGVRLRHRYVDLRRDRMQRNLRLRARVNAALRRSMEDQGFLEVETPMLIGSTPEGARDFVVPSRLQPGSFYALPQSPQLFKQLCMVGGVDRYYQIARCLRDEDLRADRQFEFMQLDAEASFVDQEDVISFMSQAVAAATEVATGGVCPEIARMTWAEAMERFGTDKPDLRFDMELVELTTAFADTGFNAFRAPCVKGIRVPGGSDFSRARLDRLTDQAKRYGAKGLVWMRVGEERSLESPVAKFLSEGELAAIASSLSGEPNDLLLLVADERATVRRVLGLLRVELGRPPVNEGGFRFLWVTAFPLFEGTGDDGGPIPAHHPFTMPHPEDLDRLESDPLSVRSQAYDLVLNGWELGSGSVRIHRPDIQQRVFSLLGLDSEEAQARFGFLLDAFRYGAPPHAGFAFGIDRLVALLAHEETIREVIAFPKTQSGADPLTGAPSPLDARQLKELGLRVPPPS
;
A
#
# COMPACT_ATOMS: atom_id res chain seq x y z
N GLY A 1 -46.16 7.81 40.00
CA GLY A 1 -44.78 7.93 40.44
C GLY A 1 -44.26 9.20 39.85
N ASP A 2 -43.76 10.10 40.69
CA ASP A 2 -43.30 11.43 40.25
C ASP A 2 -42.00 11.26 39.46
N CYS A 3 -42.02 11.65 38.20
CA CYS A 3 -40.84 11.66 37.33
C CYS A 3 -40.11 12.98 37.56
N GLU A 4 -38.89 12.92 38.10
CA GLU A 4 -37.98 14.07 38.16
C GLU A 4 -37.10 14.11 36.91
N VAL A 5 -36.98 15.29 36.31
CA VAL A 5 -36.10 15.57 35.16
C VAL A 5 -35.07 16.60 35.60
N GLU A 6 -33.79 16.24 35.58
CA GLU A 6 -32.66 17.13 35.85
C GLU A 6 -31.93 17.48 34.55
N VAL A 7 -31.75 18.77 34.28
CA VAL A 7 -30.93 19.24 33.16
C VAL A 7 -29.47 19.29 33.59
N LEU A 8 -28.67 18.30 33.17
CA LEU A 8 -27.25 18.20 33.52
C LEU A 8 -26.39 19.26 32.81
N SER A 9 -26.69 19.55 31.54
CA SER A 9 -25.98 20.57 30.75
C SER A 9 -26.85 21.01 29.57
N THR A 10 -26.99 22.32 29.39
CA THR A 10 -27.58 22.91 28.17
C THR A 10 -26.53 22.93 27.05
N ALA A 11 -26.96 22.73 25.80
CA ALA A 11 -26.08 22.80 24.62
C ALA A 11 -26.71 23.66 23.52
N GLU A 12 -25.88 24.37 22.76
CA GLU A 12 -26.30 25.04 21.54
C GLU A 12 -26.67 24.02 20.44
N PRO A 13 -27.48 24.41 19.44
CA PRO A 13 -27.75 23.55 18.29
C PRO A 13 -26.44 23.12 17.60
N PRO A 14 -26.28 21.82 17.27
CA PRO A 14 -25.06 21.36 16.63
C PRO A 14 -24.92 21.93 15.21
N PRO A 15 -23.69 22.09 14.69
CA PRO A 15 -23.42 22.64 13.36
C PRO A 15 -23.98 21.78 12.23
N PHE A 16 -24.32 20.52 12.51
CA PHE A 16 -25.03 19.61 11.62
C PHE A 16 -25.85 18.60 12.44
N PRO A 17 -26.91 17.99 11.85
CA PRO A 17 -27.69 16.95 12.50
C PRO A 17 -26.83 15.75 12.96
N VAL A 18 -27.01 15.31 14.21
CA VAL A 18 -26.34 14.10 14.73
C VAL A 18 -27.13 12.86 14.30
N THR A 19 -27.03 12.52 13.01
CA THR A 19 -27.70 11.36 12.42
C THR A 19 -26.90 10.84 11.24
N ASP A 20 -27.01 9.53 10.97
CA ASP A 20 -26.40 8.91 9.79
C ASP A 20 -27.25 8.99 8.53
N ARG A 21 -28.46 9.58 8.62
CA ARG A 21 -29.37 9.72 7.47
C ARG A 21 -29.03 10.89 6.55
N MET A 22 -28.19 11.80 7.03
CA MET A 22 -27.77 13.00 6.29
C MET A 22 -26.26 13.10 6.41
N GLU A 23 -25.58 13.21 5.26
CA GLU A 23 -24.16 13.49 5.26
C GLU A 23 -23.91 15.00 5.26
N ALA A 24 -23.10 15.44 6.21
CA ALA A 24 -22.56 16.78 6.25
C ALA A 24 -21.24 16.83 5.47
N ASP A 25 -20.87 18.02 5.00
CA ASP A 25 -19.58 18.27 4.37
C ASP A 25 -18.42 17.79 5.24
N GLU A 26 -17.44 17.10 4.65
CA GLU A 26 -16.29 16.51 5.37
C GLU A 26 -15.51 17.59 6.14
N GLY A 27 -15.32 18.77 5.55
CA GLY A 27 -14.62 19.88 6.20
C GLY A 27 -15.32 20.34 7.46
N VAL A 28 -16.66 20.47 7.43
CA VAL A 28 -17.46 20.82 8.61
C VAL A 28 -17.42 19.71 9.66
N ARG A 29 -17.52 18.44 9.24
CA ARG A 29 -17.41 17.28 10.14
C ARG A 29 -16.07 17.24 10.86
N LEU A 30 -14.96 17.43 10.15
CA LEU A 30 -13.61 17.42 10.73
C LEU A 30 -13.36 18.64 11.64
N ARG A 31 -13.86 19.82 11.28
CA ARG A 31 -13.78 21.02 12.14
C ARG A 31 -14.53 20.84 13.45
N HIS A 32 -15.65 20.13 13.43
CA HIS A 32 -16.45 19.83 14.62
C HIS A 32 -16.44 18.33 14.93
N ARG A 33 -15.26 17.69 14.83
CA ARG A 33 -15.12 16.23 14.94
C ARG A 33 -15.70 15.68 16.24
N TYR A 34 -15.65 16.43 17.33
CA TYR A 34 -16.28 16.06 18.62
C TYR A 34 -17.82 15.95 18.56
N VAL A 35 -18.49 16.62 17.62
CA VAL A 35 -19.91 16.41 17.31
C VAL A 35 -20.09 15.22 16.38
N ASP A 36 -19.26 15.11 15.34
CA ASP A 36 -19.30 13.99 14.38
C ASP A 36 -19.10 12.63 15.07
N LEU A 37 -18.21 12.57 16.06
CA LEU A 37 -17.98 11.39 16.89
C LEU A 37 -19.23 10.91 17.64
N ARG A 38 -20.27 11.74 17.81
CA ARG A 38 -21.53 11.33 18.45
C ARG A 38 -22.42 10.48 17.55
N ARG A 39 -22.18 10.47 16.24
CA ARG A 39 -22.93 9.66 15.27
C ARG A 39 -22.67 8.17 15.46
N ASP A 40 -23.68 7.35 15.20
CA ASP A 40 -23.63 5.90 15.40
C ASP A 40 -22.54 5.24 14.54
N ARG A 41 -22.38 5.66 13.28
CA ARG A 41 -21.28 5.25 12.39
C ARG A 41 -19.92 5.44 13.05
N MET A 42 -19.62 6.64 13.56
CA MET A 42 -18.33 6.94 14.19
C MET A 42 -18.11 6.15 15.48
N GLN A 43 -19.14 6.04 16.32
CA GLN A 43 -19.09 5.26 17.55
C GLN A 43 -18.82 3.77 17.27
N ARG A 44 -19.48 3.21 16.26
CA ARG A 44 -19.28 1.82 15.82
C ARG A 44 -17.85 1.60 15.34
N ASN A 45 -17.33 2.50 14.51
CA ASN A 45 -15.98 2.39 13.96
C ASN A 45 -14.89 2.45 15.05
N LEU A 46 -15.01 3.37 16.00
CA LEU A 46 -14.05 3.47 17.11
C LEU A 46 -14.10 2.24 18.05
N ARG A 47 -15.31 1.72 18.33
CA ARG A 47 -15.45 0.48 19.11
C ARG A 47 -14.89 -0.72 18.35
N LEU A 48 -15.12 -0.80 17.04
CA LEU A 48 -14.53 -1.83 16.19
C LEU A 48 -13.01 -1.79 16.26
N ARG A 49 -12.40 -0.60 16.08
CA ARG A 49 -10.95 -0.40 16.21
C ARG A 49 -10.42 -0.91 17.55
N ALA A 50 -11.07 -0.56 18.66
CA ALA A 50 -10.65 -1.00 19.98
C ALA A 50 -10.66 -2.52 20.12
N ARG A 51 -11.70 -3.19 19.59
CA ARG A 51 -11.80 -4.65 19.59
C ARG A 51 -10.74 -5.31 18.70
N VAL A 52 -10.50 -4.75 17.50
CA VAL A 52 -9.44 -5.21 16.59
C VAL A 52 -8.07 -5.11 17.25
N ASN A 53 -7.73 -3.97 17.85
CA ASN A 53 -6.46 -3.80 18.57
C ASN A 53 -6.28 -4.84 19.68
N ALA A 54 -7.34 -5.13 20.43
CA ALA A 54 -7.28 -6.13 21.49
C ALA A 54 -7.13 -7.56 20.94
N ALA A 55 -7.73 -7.87 19.79
CA ALA A 55 -7.57 -9.16 19.12
C ALA A 55 -6.15 -9.36 18.59
N LEU A 56 -5.57 -8.31 17.99
CA LEU A 56 -4.19 -8.32 17.51
C LEU A 56 -3.21 -8.60 18.66
N ARG A 57 -3.31 -7.85 19.77
CA ARG A 57 -2.45 -8.09 20.95
C ARG A 57 -2.53 -9.52 21.45
N ARG A 58 -3.74 -10.01 21.73
CA ARG A 58 -3.94 -11.40 22.21
C ARG A 58 -3.33 -12.42 21.24
N SER A 59 -3.56 -12.27 19.94
CA SER A 59 -3.00 -13.19 18.95
C SER A 59 -1.48 -13.17 18.94
N MET A 60 -0.84 -12.01 19.07
CA MET A 60 0.62 -11.91 19.14
C MET A 60 1.17 -12.53 20.44
N GLU A 61 0.54 -12.24 21.58
CA GLU A 61 0.91 -12.78 22.90
C GLU A 61 0.75 -14.30 22.97
N ASP A 62 -0.35 -14.85 22.43
CA ASP A 62 -0.61 -16.30 22.35
C ASP A 62 0.45 -17.02 21.50
N GLN A 63 1.05 -16.31 20.55
CA GLN A 63 2.16 -16.77 19.72
C GLN A 63 3.54 -16.50 20.35
N GLY A 64 3.60 -16.03 21.59
CA GLY A 64 4.83 -15.81 22.34
C GLY A 64 5.61 -14.55 21.95
N PHE A 65 4.98 -13.60 21.25
CA PHE A 65 5.60 -12.30 21.00
C PHE A 65 5.50 -11.38 22.23
N LEU A 66 6.54 -10.58 22.43
CA LEU A 66 6.63 -9.58 23.49
C LEU A 66 6.32 -8.18 22.94
N GLU A 67 5.39 -7.45 23.58
CA GLU A 67 5.14 -6.03 23.26
C GLU A 67 6.30 -5.19 23.80
N VAL A 68 7.06 -4.54 22.92
CA VAL A 68 8.19 -3.69 23.31
C VAL A 68 8.02 -2.31 22.67
N GLU A 69 7.98 -1.28 23.51
CA GLU A 69 7.90 0.10 23.05
C GLU A 69 9.27 0.59 22.52
N THR A 70 9.24 1.35 21.42
CA THR A 70 10.45 1.92 20.80
C THR A 70 10.44 3.45 20.82
N PRO A 71 11.60 4.12 20.80
CA PRO A 71 11.67 5.58 20.89
C PRO A 71 11.00 6.31 19.73
N MET A 72 10.42 7.49 20.00
CA MET A 72 9.87 8.40 18.98
C MET A 72 10.85 9.49 18.52
N LEU A 73 11.90 9.77 19.28
CA LEU A 73 12.92 10.75 18.94
C LEU A 73 14.20 10.01 18.55
N ILE A 74 14.38 9.82 17.24
CA ILE A 74 15.43 8.95 16.69
C ILE A 74 16.42 9.76 15.84
N GLY A 75 17.51 9.13 15.41
CA GLY A 75 18.36 9.70 14.36
C GLY A 75 17.65 9.65 13.01
N SER A 76 17.89 10.64 12.15
CA SER A 76 17.36 10.61 10.78
C SER A 76 18.08 9.55 9.97
N THR A 77 17.29 8.71 9.28
CA THR A 77 17.77 7.61 8.46
C THR A 77 17.08 7.67 7.09
N PRO A 78 17.80 7.48 5.99
CA PRO A 78 17.17 7.44 4.67
C PRO A 78 16.39 6.14 4.48
N GLU A 79 15.15 6.08 5.00
CA GLU A 79 14.22 4.93 4.93
C GLU A 79 13.24 4.99 3.73
N GLY A 80 13.36 6.02 2.89
CA GLY A 80 12.61 6.14 1.62
C GLY A 80 11.59 7.29 1.60
N ALA A 81 10.88 7.54 2.71
CA ALA A 81 10.03 8.73 2.83
C ALA A 81 10.79 9.92 3.43
N ARG A 82 10.16 11.10 3.45
CA ARG A 82 10.70 12.26 4.16
C ARG A 82 10.35 12.16 5.65
N ASP A 83 11.33 12.43 6.51
CA ASP A 83 11.16 12.48 7.95
C ASP A 83 10.42 13.75 8.39
N PHE A 84 9.54 13.62 9.39
CA PHE A 84 9.24 14.75 10.27
C PHE A 84 10.39 14.95 11.25
N VAL A 85 10.86 16.18 11.39
CA VAL A 85 11.99 16.51 12.26
C VAL A 85 11.56 17.30 13.50
N VAL A 86 12.24 17.06 14.62
CA VAL A 86 12.01 17.73 15.91
C VAL A 86 13.30 18.43 16.35
N PRO A 87 13.33 19.78 16.43
CA PRO A 87 14.54 20.50 16.83
C PRO A 87 14.88 20.26 18.30
N SER A 88 16.18 20.07 18.58
CA SER A 88 16.69 19.92 19.95
C SER A 88 17.00 21.29 20.57
N ARG A 89 16.26 21.66 21.62
CA ARG A 89 16.57 22.85 22.43
C ARG A 89 17.93 22.73 23.15
N LEU A 90 18.31 21.51 23.54
CA LEU A 90 19.53 21.25 24.32
C LEU A 90 20.79 21.23 23.46
N GLN A 91 20.65 20.90 22.18
CA GLN A 91 21.74 20.80 21.21
C GLN A 91 21.38 21.67 20.00
N PRO A 92 21.59 22.99 20.07
CA PRO A 92 21.24 23.90 18.98
C PRO A 92 21.83 23.46 17.64
N GLY A 93 21.01 23.45 16.59
CA GLY A 93 21.40 22.96 15.25
C GLY A 93 21.25 21.45 15.04
N SER A 94 20.92 20.68 16.09
CA SER A 94 20.63 19.24 15.98
C SER A 94 19.13 18.97 15.99
N PHE A 95 18.73 17.92 15.28
CA PHE A 95 17.34 17.50 15.12
C PHE A 95 17.20 16.00 15.38
N TYR A 96 16.09 15.63 16.00
CA TYR A 96 15.59 14.25 15.95
C TYR A 96 14.73 14.07 14.71
N ALA A 97 14.60 12.83 14.24
CA ALA A 97 13.56 12.42 13.32
C ALA A 97 12.47 11.67 14.10
N LEU A 98 11.22 11.76 13.61
CA LEU A 98 10.12 10.91 14.04
C LEU A 98 10.13 9.63 13.18
N PRO A 99 9.95 8.44 13.79
CA PRO A 99 10.15 7.18 13.08
C PRO A 99 9.10 6.93 11.99
N GLN A 100 9.57 6.61 10.79
CA GLN A 100 8.72 6.10 9.70
C GLN A 100 8.18 4.70 9.98
N SER A 101 8.91 3.96 10.81
CA SER A 101 8.56 2.68 11.42
C SER A 101 9.56 2.33 12.53
N PRO A 102 9.30 1.32 13.39
CA PRO A 102 10.30 0.82 14.34
C PRO A 102 11.38 -0.08 13.71
N GLN A 103 11.55 -0.07 12.38
CA GLN A 103 12.33 -1.05 11.60
C GLN A 103 13.75 -1.30 12.12
N LEU A 104 14.45 -0.25 12.57
CA LEU A 104 15.81 -0.37 13.08
C LEU A 104 15.83 -0.95 14.50
N PHE A 105 14.92 -0.51 15.36
CA PHE A 105 14.84 -0.94 16.75
C PHE A 105 14.35 -2.38 16.91
N LYS A 106 13.40 -2.82 16.08
CA LYS A 106 12.95 -4.22 16.09
C LYS A 106 14.05 -5.20 15.69
N GLN A 107 14.91 -4.83 14.74
CA GLN A 107 16.10 -5.61 14.41
C GLN A 107 17.11 -5.63 15.55
N LEU A 108 17.34 -4.49 16.23
CA LEU A 108 18.18 -4.46 17.44
C LEU A 108 17.61 -5.33 18.57
N CYS A 109 16.29 -5.48 18.68
CA CYS A 109 15.67 -6.42 19.61
C CYS A 109 16.05 -7.88 19.28
N MET A 110 16.19 -8.23 17.99
CA MET A 110 16.65 -9.56 17.57
C MET A 110 18.10 -9.78 17.98
N VAL A 111 18.97 -8.78 17.75
CA VAL A 111 20.37 -8.82 18.23
C VAL A 111 20.43 -8.92 19.76
N GLY A 112 19.53 -8.24 20.46
CA GLY A 112 19.44 -8.25 21.92
C GLY A 112 18.84 -9.52 22.53
N GLY A 113 18.39 -10.48 21.71
CA GLY A 113 17.84 -11.76 22.19
C GLY A 113 16.38 -11.69 22.67
N VAL A 114 15.59 -10.71 22.22
CA VAL A 114 14.13 -10.65 22.49
C VAL A 114 13.38 -11.82 21.81
N ASP A 115 13.97 -12.39 20.75
CA ASP A 115 13.47 -13.49 19.92
C ASP A 115 12.18 -13.19 19.13
N ARG A 116 11.12 -12.71 19.77
CA ARG A 116 9.83 -12.35 19.15
C ARG A 116 9.33 -11.02 19.66
N TYR A 117 9.43 -10.00 18.82
CA TYR A 117 9.04 -8.63 19.11
C TYR A 117 7.73 -8.29 18.39
N TYR A 118 6.82 -7.61 19.08
CA TYR A 118 5.77 -6.85 18.40
C TYR A 118 5.55 -5.48 19.04
N GLN A 119 4.92 -4.58 18.30
CA GLN A 119 4.41 -3.31 18.83
C GLN A 119 3.21 -2.85 18.00
N ILE A 120 2.17 -2.34 18.68
CA ILE A 120 1.18 -1.47 18.02
C ILE A 120 1.76 -0.05 17.99
N ALA A 121 2.60 0.22 17.00
CA ALA A 121 3.45 1.41 16.93
C ALA A 121 2.77 2.57 16.19
N ARG A 122 3.08 3.80 16.64
CA ARG A 122 2.76 5.03 15.91
C ARG A 122 3.91 5.34 14.96
N CYS A 123 3.60 5.49 13.68
CA CYS A 123 4.56 5.76 12.62
C CYS A 123 4.23 7.11 11.95
N LEU A 124 5.26 7.84 11.51
CA LEU A 124 5.11 9.15 10.90
C LEU A 124 5.87 9.28 9.59
N ARG A 125 5.20 9.73 8.52
CA ARG A 125 5.80 9.94 7.19
C ARG A 125 5.31 11.25 6.60
N ASP A 126 6.23 12.13 6.19
CA ASP A 126 5.89 13.37 5.46
C ASP A 126 5.73 13.06 3.96
N GLU A 127 4.59 12.47 3.62
CA GLU A 127 4.19 12.10 2.25
C GLU A 127 2.85 12.72 1.87
N ASP A 128 2.59 12.80 0.56
CA ASP A 128 1.29 13.21 0.03
C ASP A 128 0.15 12.32 0.53
N LEU A 129 -0.88 12.96 1.08
CA LEU A 129 -2.01 12.25 1.69
C LEU A 129 -3.03 11.77 0.66
N ARG A 130 -3.65 10.63 0.98
CA ARG A 130 -4.66 9.94 0.17
C ARG A 130 -5.77 9.40 1.08
N ALA A 131 -6.78 8.74 0.50
CA ALA A 131 -7.85 8.11 1.28
C ALA A 131 -7.33 7.03 2.24
N ASP A 132 -6.18 6.42 1.93
CA ASP A 132 -5.53 5.33 2.64
C ASP A 132 -4.22 5.74 3.35
N ARG A 133 -3.93 7.05 3.42
CA ARG A 133 -2.68 7.61 3.98
C ARG A 133 -2.91 8.82 4.88
N GLN A 134 -2.19 8.85 6.00
CA GLN A 134 -2.13 9.94 6.97
C GLN A 134 -0.67 10.17 7.35
N PHE A 135 -0.32 11.39 7.76
CA PHE A 135 1.03 11.69 8.26
C PHE A 135 1.39 10.82 9.46
N GLU A 136 0.43 10.60 10.35
CA GLU A 136 0.57 9.76 11.54
C GLU A 136 -0.42 8.59 11.44
N PHE A 137 0.09 7.37 11.57
CA PHE A 137 -0.70 6.15 11.39
C PHE A 137 -0.22 5.05 12.35
N MET A 138 -1.03 4.03 12.55
CA MET A 138 -0.74 2.92 13.45
C MET A 138 -0.38 1.66 12.65
N GLN A 139 0.71 1.02 13.03
CA GLN A 139 1.08 -0.29 12.53
C GLN A 139 0.98 -1.35 13.62
N LEU A 140 0.63 -2.58 13.25
CA LEU A 140 1.14 -3.74 13.97
C LEU A 140 2.49 -4.05 13.34
N ASP A 141 3.55 -3.86 14.09
CA ASP A 141 4.92 -4.09 13.67
C ASP A 141 5.47 -5.30 14.42
N ALA A 142 6.03 -6.28 13.71
CA ALA A 142 6.53 -7.53 14.27
C ALA A 142 7.86 -7.93 13.64
N GLU A 143 8.70 -8.61 14.43
CA GLU A 143 9.97 -9.18 14.01
C GLU A 143 10.27 -10.42 14.87
N ALA A 144 10.81 -11.48 14.26
CA ALA A 144 11.21 -12.69 14.97
C ALA A 144 12.58 -13.20 14.51
N SER A 145 13.28 -13.89 15.41
CA SER A 145 14.59 -14.51 15.17
C SER A 145 14.43 -15.98 14.78
N PHE A 146 15.39 -16.51 14.02
CA PHE A 146 15.47 -17.90 13.56
C PHE A 146 14.22 -18.39 12.81
N VAL A 147 13.57 -17.49 12.07
CA VAL A 147 12.38 -17.76 11.28
C VAL A 147 12.62 -17.49 9.80
N ASP A 148 11.82 -18.13 8.96
CA ASP A 148 11.78 -17.85 7.53
C ASP A 148 10.52 -17.06 7.12
N GLN A 149 10.34 -16.88 5.80
CA GLN A 149 9.17 -16.20 5.24
C GLN A 149 7.84 -16.89 5.62
N GLU A 150 7.79 -18.22 5.64
CA GLU A 150 6.56 -18.97 5.88
C GLU A 150 6.11 -18.86 7.33
N ASP A 151 7.06 -18.85 8.26
CA ASP A 151 6.79 -18.58 9.67
C ASP A 151 6.12 -17.21 9.85
N VAL A 152 6.69 -16.15 9.25
CA VAL A 152 6.14 -14.78 9.38
C VAL A 152 4.76 -14.67 8.74
N ILE A 153 4.57 -15.25 7.54
CA ILE A 153 3.27 -15.31 6.88
C ILE A 153 2.25 -16.02 7.78
N SER A 154 2.63 -17.12 8.42
CA SER A 154 1.76 -17.85 9.36
C SER A 154 1.37 -16.96 10.55
N PHE A 155 2.34 -16.30 11.20
CA PHE A 155 2.05 -15.49 12.38
C PHE A 155 1.11 -14.33 12.09
N MET A 156 1.37 -13.63 10.99
CA MET A 156 0.58 -12.46 10.58
C MET A 156 -0.79 -12.87 10.06
N SER A 157 -0.90 -14.02 9.38
CA SER A 157 -2.19 -14.57 8.94
C SER A 157 -3.10 -14.88 10.13
N GLN A 158 -2.55 -15.46 11.21
CA GLN A 158 -3.31 -15.72 12.44
C GLN A 158 -3.78 -14.42 13.10
N ALA A 159 -2.93 -13.40 13.19
CA ALA A 159 -3.30 -12.10 13.76
C ALA A 159 -4.41 -11.41 12.97
N VAL A 160 -4.30 -11.41 11.64
CA VAL A 160 -5.32 -10.83 10.74
C VAL A 160 -6.62 -11.62 10.77
N ALA A 161 -6.54 -12.95 10.86
CA ALA A 161 -7.71 -13.79 11.04
C ALA A 161 -8.46 -13.44 12.34
N ALA A 162 -7.77 -13.39 13.48
CA ALA A 162 -8.37 -13.02 14.76
C ALA A 162 -9.02 -11.63 14.74
N ALA A 163 -8.38 -10.65 14.10
CA ALA A 163 -8.95 -9.32 13.91
C ALA A 163 -10.22 -9.33 13.05
N THR A 164 -10.21 -10.10 11.95
CA THR A 164 -11.35 -10.24 11.03
C THR A 164 -12.53 -10.94 11.70
N GLU A 165 -12.28 -11.98 12.49
CA GLU A 165 -13.32 -12.74 13.20
C GLU A 165 -14.02 -11.87 14.25
N VAL A 166 -13.27 -11.07 15.00
CA VAL A 166 -13.83 -10.13 15.97
C VAL A 166 -14.60 -8.99 15.28
N ALA A 167 -14.18 -8.59 14.09
CA ALA A 167 -14.86 -7.55 13.33
C ALA A 167 -16.20 -8.02 12.74
N THR A 168 -16.23 -9.23 12.18
CA THR A 168 -17.35 -9.76 11.40
C THR A 168 -18.28 -10.68 12.20
N GLY A 169 -17.79 -11.26 13.30
CA GLY A 169 -18.47 -12.33 14.03
C GLY A 169 -18.48 -13.68 13.32
N GLY A 170 -17.82 -13.80 12.17
CA GLY A 170 -17.70 -15.02 11.38
C GLY A 170 -16.24 -15.45 11.20
N VAL A 171 -16.02 -16.57 10.53
CA VAL A 171 -14.67 -17.09 10.25
C VAL A 171 -13.95 -16.22 9.22
N CYS A 172 -12.65 -15.98 9.42
CA CYS A 172 -11.83 -15.29 8.43
C CYS A 172 -11.78 -16.09 7.12
N PRO A 173 -12.00 -15.47 5.95
CA PRO A 173 -11.79 -16.14 4.67
C PRO A 173 -10.34 -16.62 4.50
N GLU A 174 -10.14 -17.62 3.66
CA GLU A 174 -8.81 -18.08 3.29
C GLU A 174 -7.96 -16.92 2.73
N ILE A 175 -6.73 -16.81 3.20
CA ILE A 175 -5.75 -15.86 2.67
C ILE A 175 -5.01 -16.52 1.52
N ALA A 176 -5.35 -16.11 0.30
CA ALA A 176 -4.75 -16.65 -0.92
C ALA A 176 -3.26 -16.28 -1.02
N ARG A 177 -2.54 -16.90 -1.96
CA ARG A 177 -1.14 -16.58 -2.27
C ARG A 177 -0.94 -16.42 -3.77
N MET A 178 -0.05 -15.50 -4.13
CA MET A 178 0.33 -15.22 -5.52
C MET A 178 1.76 -14.69 -5.57
N THR A 179 2.49 -14.98 -6.63
CA THR A 179 3.79 -14.34 -6.85
C THR A 179 3.59 -12.92 -7.41
N TRP A 180 4.55 -12.03 -7.18
CA TRP A 180 4.55 -10.70 -7.77
C TRP A 180 4.45 -10.75 -9.30
N ALA A 181 5.15 -11.71 -9.92
CA ALA A 181 5.12 -11.90 -11.37
C ALA A 181 3.69 -12.23 -11.86
N GLU A 182 2.99 -13.15 -11.20
CA GLU A 182 1.60 -13.47 -11.51
C GLU A 182 0.66 -12.28 -11.29
N ALA A 183 0.83 -11.55 -10.18
CA ALA A 183 0.01 -10.38 -9.84
C ALA A 183 0.15 -9.29 -10.91
N MET A 184 1.38 -8.96 -11.28
CA MET A 184 1.68 -8.00 -12.33
C MET A 184 1.18 -8.46 -13.70
N GLU A 185 1.29 -9.76 -14.01
CA GLU A 185 0.93 -10.28 -15.32
C GLU A 185 -0.58 -10.38 -15.51
N ARG A 186 -1.32 -10.80 -14.49
CA ARG A 186 -2.78 -11.01 -14.53
C ARG A 186 -3.58 -9.76 -14.16
N PHE A 187 -3.05 -8.87 -13.33
CA PHE A 187 -3.81 -7.74 -12.80
C PHE A 187 -3.14 -6.38 -13.02
N GLY A 188 -1.87 -6.35 -13.44
CA GLY A 188 -1.15 -5.10 -13.68
C GLY A 188 -0.76 -4.34 -12.42
N THR A 189 -0.83 -4.99 -11.25
CA THR A 189 -0.50 -4.42 -9.94
C THR A 189 -0.07 -5.52 -8.97
N ASP A 190 0.81 -5.17 -8.05
CA ASP A 190 1.25 -5.94 -6.90
C ASP A 190 0.22 -6.01 -5.75
N LYS A 191 -0.87 -5.25 -5.84
CA LYS A 191 -1.99 -5.27 -4.88
C LYS A 191 -3.33 -5.45 -5.58
N PRO A 192 -3.58 -6.62 -6.19
CA PRO A 192 -4.78 -6.83 -6.97
C PRO A 192 -6.03 -6.87 -6.08
N ASP A 193 -7.10 -6.21 -6.54
CA ASP A 193 -8.43 -6.44 -6.01
C ASP A 193 -9.03 -7.69 -6.68
N LEU A 194 -9.16 -8.78 -5.91
CA LEU A 194 -9.64 -10.08 -6.37
C LEU A 194 -11.16 -10.25 -6.25
N ARG A 195 -11.91 -9.18 -5.95
CA ARG A 195 -13.38 -9.26 -5.80
C ARG A 195 -14.14 -9.36 -7.13
N PHE A 196 -13.47 -9.10 -8.24
CA PHE A 196 -14.03 -9.11 -9.59
C PHE A 196 -12.98 -9.61 -10.59
N ASP A 197 -13.44 -10.08 -11.76
CA ASP A 197 -12.57 -10.67 -12.79
C ASP A 197 -11.79 -9.61 -13.59
N MET A 198 -11.88 -9.64 -14.93
CA MET A 198 -11.21 -8.73 -15.86
C MET A 198 -9.68 -8.84 -15.86
N GLU A 199 -9.15 -10.07 -15.79
CA GLU A 199 -7.70 -10.31 -15.90
C GLU A 199 -7.11 -9.82 -17.24
N LEU A 200 -5.84 -9.45 -17.19
CA LEU A 200 -5.05 -9.03 -18.33
C LEU A 200 -4.60 -10.25 -19.13
N VAL A 201 -5.17 -10.44 -20.32
CA VAL A 201 -4.84 -11.56 -21.20
C VAL A 201 -3.79 -11.14 -22.21
N GLU A 202 -2.73 -11.93 -22.35
CA GLU A 202 -1.70 -11.71 -23.36
C GLU A 202 -2.13 -12.18 -24.75
N LEU A 203 -1.89 -11.31 -25.75
CA LEU A 203 -2.24 -11.50 -27.15
C LEU A 203 -1.03 -11.34 -28.08
N THR A 204 0.17 -11.10 -27.54
CA THR A 204 1.38 -10.78 -28.29
C THR A 204 1.67 -11.76 -29.43
N THR A 205 1.53 -13.07 -29.18
CA THR A 205 1.76 -14.11 -30.20
C THR A 205 0.74 -14.09 -31.33
N ALA A 206 -0.50 -13.64 -31.08
CA ALA A 206 -1.53 -13.52 -32.11
C ALA A 206 -1.23 -12.41 -33.13
N PHE A 207 -0.35 -11.46 -32.78
CA PHE A 207 0.02 -10.32 -33.62
C PHE A 207 1.46 -10.40 -34.16
N ALA A 208 2.13 -11.56 -34.07
CA ALA A 208 3.51 -11.72 -34.53
C ALA A 208 3.72 -11.28 -36.00
N ASP A 209 2.73 -11.57 -36.86
CA ASP A 209 2.75 -11.25 -38.29
C ASP A 209 1.79 -10.10 -38.65
N THR A 210 1.42 -9.26 -37.67
CA THR A 210 0.39 -8.24 -37.90
C THR A 210 0.80 -7.22 -38.96
N GLY A 211 -0.16 -6.90 -39.86
CA GLY A 211 -0.05 -5.77 -40.78
C GLY A 211 -0.39 -4.43 -40.11
N PHE A 212 -0.96 -4.46 -38.91
CA PHE A 212 -1.41 -3.26 -38.22
C PHE A 212 -0.29 -2.69 -37.33
N ASN A 213 0.32 -1.59 -37.79
CA ASN A 213 1.48 -0.98 -37.13
C ASN A 213 1.29 -0.67 -35.64
N ALA A 214 0.07 -0.34 -35.18
CA ALA A 214 -0.16 -0.03 -33.77
C ALA A 214 -0.03 -1.26 -32.84
N PHE A 215 -0.13 -2.49 -33.37
CA PHE A 215 0.07 -3.74 -32.64
C PHE A 215 1.46 -4.35 -32.84
N ARG A 216 2.34 -3.69 -33.62
CA ARG A 216 3.77 -4.03 -33.67
C ARG A 216 4.50 -3.47 -32.45
N ALA A 217 4.25 -4.07 -31.30
CA ALA A 217 4.84 -3.68 -30.02
C ALA A 217 5.44 -4.91 -29.29
N PRO A 218 6.35 -4.71 -28.33
CA PRO A 218 6.94 -5.82 -27.55
C PRO A 218 5.90 -6.62 -26.75
N CYS A 219 4.77 -6.01 -26.39
CA CYS A 219 3.69 -6.65 -25.65
C CYS A 219 2.33 -6.13 -26.14
N VAL A 220 1.38 -7.04 -26.36
CA VAL A 220 -0.02 -6.71 -26.58
C VAL A 220 -0.86 -7.48 -25.57
N LYS A 221 -1.63 -6.77 -24.75
CA LYS A 221 -2.61 -7.39 -23.86
C LYS A 221 -3.97 -6.74 -23.98
N GLY A 222 -5.00 -7.42 -23.51
CA GLY A 222 -6.32 -6.84 -23.34
C GLY A 222 -7.03 -7.25 -22.06
N ILE A 223 -8.13 -6.56 -21.78
CA ILE A 223 -9.11 -6.92 -20.75
C ILE A 223 -10.49 -7.01 -21.37
N ARG A 224 -11.31 -7.92 -20.85
CA ARG A 224 -12.73 -8.02 -21.13
C ARG A 224 -13.51 -7.18 -20.12
N VAL A 225 -14.39 -6.32 -20.59
CA VAL A 225 -15.30 -5.51 -19.78
C VAL A 225 -16.73 -6.05 -19.99
N PRO A 226 -17.26 -6.83 -19.04
CA PRO A 226 -18.60 -7.41 -19.15
C PRO A 226 -19.68 -6.34 -19.34
N GLY A 227 -20.57 -6.51 -20.32
CA GLY A 227 -21.67 -5.57 -20.58
C GLY A 227 -21.23 -4.17 -21.05
N GLY A 228 -19.98 -4.03 -21.50
CA GLY A 228 -19.41 -2.74 -21.89
C GLY A 228 -19.79 -2.26 -23.30
N SER A 229 -20.51 -3.04 -24.11
CA SER A 229 -20.84 -2.67 -25.50
C SER A 229 -21.64 -1.38 -25.60
N ASP A 230 -22.43 -1.06 -24.59
CA ASP A 230 -23.33 0.10 -24.57
C ASP A 230 -22.61 1.42 -24.25
N PHE A 231 -21.29 1.37 -24.02
CA PHE A 231 -20.52 2.58 -23.76
C PHE A 231 -20.60 3.52 -24.96
N SER A 232 -21.06 4.75 -24.72
CA SER A 232 -21.14 5.77 -25.76
C SER A 232 -19.77 6.08 -26.35
N ARG A 233 -19.73 6.56 -27.60
CA ARG A 233 -18.47 6.92 -28.25
C ARG A 233 -17.66 7.92 -27.42
N ALA A 234 -18.32 8.91 -26.84
CA ALA A 234 -17.69 9.88 -25.95
C ALA A 234 -17.07 9.24 -24.70
N ARG A 235 -17.65 8.16 -24.16
CA ARG A 235 -17.05 7.41 -23.05
C ARG A 235 -15.80 6.64 -23.50
N LEU A 236 -15.84 6.01 -24.67
CA LEU A 236 -14.70 5.29 -25.25
C LEU A 236 -13.52 6.23 -25.57
N ASP A 237 -13.82 7.43 -26.09
CA ASP A 237 -12.80 8.45 -26.35
C ASP A 237 -12.17 8.92 -25.01
N ARG A 238 -12.96 9.14 -23.95
CA ARG A 238 -12.44 9.44 -22.60
C ARG A 238 -11.54 8.34 -22.04
N LEU A 239 -11.91 7.07 -22.22
CA LEU A 239 -11.06 5.93 -21.81
C LEU A 239 -9.73 5.92 -22.58
N THR A 240 -9.77 6.29 -23.86
CA THR A 240 -8.56 6.41 -24.69
C THR A 240 -7.65 7.54 -24.19
N ASP A 241 -8.21 8.70 -23.88
CA ASP A 241 -7.46 9.84 -23.33
C ASP A 241 -6.89 9.52 -21.94
N GLN A 242 -7.62 8.73 -21.15
CA GLN A 242 -7.15 8.25 -19.86
C GLN A 242 -6.01 7.24 -19.97
N ALA A 243 -6.11 6.27 -20.88
CA ALA A 243 -5.00 5.36 -21.17
C ALA A 243 -3.72 6.12 -21.57
N LYS A 244 -3.87 7.18 -22.37
CA LYS A 244 -2.75 8.09 -22.73
C LYS A 244 -2.19 8.84 -21.53
N ARG A 245 -3.06 9.36 -20.64
CA ARG A 245 -2.61 9.98 -19.37
C ARG A 245 -1.87 8.99 -18.46
N TYR A 246 -2.17 7.69 -18.55
CA TYR A 246 -1.45 6.63 -17.84
C TYR A 246 -0.16 6.18 -18.55
N GLY A 247 0.12 6.69 -19.75
CA GLY A 247 1.38 6.48 -20.47
C GLY A 247 1.28 5.64 -21.74
N ALA A 248 0.11 5.08 -22.09
CA ALA A 248 -0.02 4.32 -23.32
C ALA A 248 0.01 5.22 -24.57
N LYS A 249 0.54 4.72 -25.68
CA LYS A 249 0.41 5.39 -26.99
C LYS A 249 -1.04 5.50 -27.47
N GLY A 250 -1.89 4.56 -27.06
CA GLY A 250 -3.32 4.56 -27.37
C GLY A 250 -4.06 3.41 -26.69
N LEU A 251 -5.38 3.38 -26.89
CA LEU A 251 -6.28 2.31 -26.44
C LEU A 251 -7.09 1.85 -27.65
N VAL A 252 -7.04 0.55 -27.95
CA VAL A 252 -7.94 -0.06 -28.91
C VAL A 252 -9.13 -0.62 -28.16
N TRP A 253 -10.33 -0.35 -28.66
CA TRP A 253 -11.56 -0.93 -28.13
C TRP A 253 -12.30 -1.69 -29.23
N MET A 254 -12.95 -2.79 -28.85
CA MET A 254 -13.76 -3.61 -29.75
C MET A 254 -15.03 -4.03 -29.03
N ARG A 255 -16.20 -3.83 -29.66
CA ARG A 255 -17.47 -4.34 -29.14
C ARG A 255 -17.68 -5.75 -29.64
N VAL A 256 -18.15 -6.62 -28.75
CA VAL A 256 -18.49 -8.00 -29.11
C VAL A 256 -19.96 -8.07 -29.50
N GLY A 257 -20.21 -8.33 -30.78
CA GLY A 257 -21.54 -8.54 -31.34
C GLY A 257 -22.02 -9.99 -31.23
N GLU A 258 -23.09 -10.32 -31.93
CA GLU A 258 -23.55 -11.71 -32.09
C GLU A 258 -22.46 -12.59 -32.73
N GLU A 259 -22.50 -13.89 -32.43
CA GLU A 259 -21.51 -14.87 -32.88
C GLU A 259 -20.04 -14.48 -32.57
N ARG A 260 -19.81 -13.64 -31.56
CA ARG A 260 -18.50 -13.10 -31.15
C ARG A 260 -17.80 -12.28 -32.23
N SER A 261 -18.57 -11.68 -33.14
CA SER A 261 -18.07 -10.70 -34.11
C SER A 261 -17.50 -9.45 -33.40
N LEU A 262 -16.41 -8.88 -33.92
CA LEU A 262 -15.74 -7.72 -33.30
C LEU A 262 -15.96 -6.45 -34.12
N GLU A 263 -16.68 -5.49 -33.53
CA GLU A 263 -16.89 -4.16 -34.12
C GLU A 263 -15.88 -3.16 -33.54
N SER A 264 -15.04 -2.59 -34.40
CA SER A 264 -14.03 -1.60 -34.01
C SER A 264 -13.62 -0.71 -35.18
N PRO A 265 -13.24 0.57 -34.95
CA PRO A 265 -12.64 1.42 -35.97
C PRO A 265 -11.39 0.83 -36.63
N VAL A 266 -10.71 -0.10 -35.93
CA VAL A 266 -9.50 -0.76 -36.42
C VAL A 266 -9.72 -2.17 -36.96
N ALA A 267 -10.94 -2.72 -36.87
CA ALA A 267 -11.22 -4.10 -37.27
C ALA A 267 -10.84 -4.38 -38.74
N LYS A 268 -11.05 -3.41 -39.63
CA LYS A 268 -10.69 -3.50 -41.06
C LYS A 268 -9.19 -3.62 -41.36
N PHE A 269 -8.33 -3.36 -40.37
CA PHE A 269 -6.87 -3.47 -40.51
C PHE A 269 -6.33 -4.79 -39.94
N LEU A 270 -7.20 -5.62 -39.37
CA LEU A 270 -6.87 -6.92 -38.80
C LEU A 270 -7.43 -8.02 -39.70
N SER A 271 -6.71 -9.14 -39.75
CA SER A 271 -7.13 -10.37 -40.39
C SER A 271 -8.25 -11.06 -39.60
N GLU A 272 -9.02 -11.92 -40.26
CA GLU A 272 -10.02 -12.76 -39.59
C GLU A 272 -9.41 -13.64 -38.49
N GLY A 273 -8.19 -14.14 -38.71
CA GLY A 273 -7.44 -14.91 -37.71
C GLY A 273 -7.09 -14.10 -36.47
N GLU A 274 -6.64 -12.85 -36.62
CA GLU A 274 -6.37 -11.96 -35.49
C GLU A 274 -7.64 -11.62 -34.71
N LEU A 275 -8.74 -11.29 -35.40
CA LEU A 275 -10.02 -10.99 -34.76
C LEU A 275 -10.57 -12.20 -33.98
N ALA A 276 -10.50 -13.39 -34.57
CA ALA A 276 -10.90 -14.63 -33.90
C ALA A 276 -10.03 -14.94 -32.67
N ALA A 277 -8.71 -14.71 -32.77
CA ALA A 277 -7.78 -14.89 -31.65
C ALA A 277 -8.07 -13.92 -30.50
N ILE A 278 -8.39 -12.66 -30.79
CA ILE A 278 -8.78 -11.67 -29.76
C ILE A 278 -10.05 -12.12 -29.03
N ALA A 279 -11.11 -12.42 -29.78
CA ALA A 279 -12.40 -12.81 -29.21
C ALA A 279 -12.30 -14.10 -28.37
N SER A 280 -11.54 -15.08 -28.86
CA SER A 280 -11.34 -16.36 -28.15
C SER A 280 -10.48 -16.19 -26.90
N SER A 281 -9.33 -15.52 -26.99
CA SER A 281 -8.39 -15.40 -25.86
C SER A 281 -8.98 -14.57 -24.73
N LEU A 282 -9.69 -13.48 -25.03
CA LEU A 282 -10.37 -12.66 -24.03
C LEU A 282 -11.70 -13.26 -23.55
N SER A 283 -12.11 -14.41 -24.11
CA SER A 283 -13.41 -15.02 -23.83
C SER A 283 -14.55 -14.02 -23.96
N GLY A 284 -14.54 -13.22 -25.03
CA GLY A 284 -15.53 -12.17 -25.27
C GLY A 284 -16.90 -12.77 -25.55
N GLU A 285 -17.92 -12.32 -24.83
CA GLU A 285 -19.31 -12.71 -25.05
C GLU A 285 -20.10 -11.54 -25.65
N PRO A 286 -21.22 -11.80 -26.36
CA PRO A 286 -22.07 -10.74 -26.89
C PRO A 286 -22.42 -9.71 -25.81
N ASN A 287 -22.36 -8.43 -26.20
CA ASN A 287 -22.53 -7.24 -25.34
C ASN A 287 -21.32 -6.85 -24.48
N ASP A 288 -20.18 -7.51 -24.64
CA ASP A 288 -18.96 -7.10 -23.97
C ASP A 288 -18.18 -6.03 -24.75
N LEU A 289 -17.26 -5.39 -24.03
CA LEU A 289 -16.25 -4.50 -24.60
C LEU A 289 -14.87 -5.08 -24.32
N LEU A 290 -14.06 -5.22 -25.36
CA LEU A 290 -12.65 -5.61 -25.25
C LEU A 290 -11.80 -4.35 -25.35
N LEU A 291 -10.86 -4.19 -24.42
CA LEU A 291 -9.90 -3.08 -24.41
C LEU A 291 -8.49 -3.66 -24.54
N LEU A 292 -7.71 -3.15 -25.50
CA LEU A 292 -6.37 -3.64 -25.82
C LEU A 292 -5.36 -2.48 -25.79
N VAL A 293 -4.17 -2.77 -25.26
CA VAL A 293 -3.02 -1.87 -25.25
C VAL A 293 -1.82 -2.62 -25.82
N ALA A 294 -1.09 -1.97 -26.72
CA ALA A 294 0.13 -2.48 -27.32
C ALA A 294 1.27 -1.48 -27.06
N ASP A 295 2.22 -1.88 -26.21
CA ASP A 295 3.33 -1.02 -25.77
C ASP A 295 4.43 -1.85 -25.09
N GLU A 296 5.36 -1.20 -24.40
CA GLU A 296 6.26 -1.87 -23.46
C GLU A 296 5.46 -2.64 -22.39
N ARG A 297 5.93 -3.84 -22.01
CA ARG A 297 5.19 -4.74 -21.10
C ARG A 297 4.87 -4.09 -19.75
N ALA A 298 5.74 -3.25 -19.21
CA ALA A 298 5.46 -2.48 -17.99
C ALA A 298 4.30 -1.47 -18.18
N THR A 299 4.31 -0.73 -19.29
CA THR A 299 3.25 0.22 -19.65
C THR A 299 1.91 -0.49 -19.85
N VAL A 300 1.88 -1.59 -20.60
CA VAL A 300 0.67 -2.37 -20.85
C VAL A 300 0.03 -2.85 -19.54
N ARG A 301 0.83 -3.46 -18.66
CA ARG A 301 0.39 -3.93 -17.34
C ARG A 301 -0.19 -2.79 -16.50
N ARG A 302 0.54 -1.68 -16.35
CA ARG A 302 0.09 -0.51 -15.58
C ARG A 302 -1.22 0.06 -16.11
N VAL A 303 -1.31 0.31 -17.42
CA VAL A 303 -2.47 0.99 -18.03
C VAL A 303 -3.72 0.13 -17.94
N LEU A 304 -3.64 -1.15 -18.30
CA LEU A 304 -4.78 -2.06 -18.22
C LEU A 304 -5.17 -2.36 -16.77
N GLY A 305 -4.20 -2.48 -15.85
CA GLY A 305 -4.49 -2.65 -14.41
C GLY A 305 -5.27 -1.48 -13.82
N LEU A 306 -4.91 -0.24 -14.18
CA LEU A 306 -5.64 0.96 -13.75
C LEU A 306 -7.05 1.02 -14.34
N LEU A 307 -7.20 0.78 -15.64
CA LEU A 307 -8.51 0.75 -16.30
C LEU A 307 -9.40 -0.37 -15.75
N ARG A 308 -8.82 -1.54 -15.45
CA ARG A 308 -9.51 -2.66 -14.80
C ARG A 308 -10.15 -2.22 -13.49
N VAL A 309 -9.38 -1.57 -12.61
CA VAL A 309 -9.89 -1.12 -11.30
C VAL A 309 -10.95 -0.03 -11.47
N GLU A 310 -10.75 0.91 -12.38
CA GLU A 310 -11.75 1.97 -12.63
C GLU A 310 -13.09 1.44 -13.15
N LEU A 311 -13.06 0.39 -13.99
CA LEU A 311 -14.26 -0.15 -14.63
C LEU A 311 -14.95 -1.25 -13.82
N GLY A 312 -14.19 -2.02 -13.04
CA GLY A 312 -14.69 -3.25 -12.39
C GLY A 312 -14.78 -3.21 -10.87
N ARG A 313 -14.18 -2.22 -10.19
CA ARG A 313 -14.11 -2.22 -8.71
C ARG A 313 -15.51 -2.11 -8.10
N PRO A 314 -15.93 -3.10 -7.28
CA PRO A 314 -17.20 -3.03 -6.58
C PRO A 314 -17.12 -2.09 -5.36
N PRO A 315 -18.28 -1.62 -4.86
CA PRO A 315 -18.38 -0.90 -3.59
C PRO A 315 -17.61 -1.59 -2.44
N VAL A 316 -17.14 -0.83 -1.45
CA VAL A 316 -16.29 -1.36 -0.36
C VAL A 316 -16.99 -2.41 0.52
N ASN A 317 -18.33 -2.41 0.54
CA ASN A 317 -19.17 -3.36 1.26
C ASN A 317 -19.61 -4.58 0.42
N GLU A 318 -19.18 -4.68 -0.84
CA GLU A 318 -19.53 -5.76 -1.77
C GLU A 318 -18.31 -6.61 -2.13
N GLY A 319 -18.55 -7.85 -2.57
CA GLY A 319 -17.52 -8.82 -2.98
C GLY A 319 -16.79 -9.55 -1.84
N GLY A 320 -17.10 -9.21 -0.59
CA GLY A 320 -16.50 -9.82 0.62
C GLY A 320 -15.04 -9.42 0.85
N PHE A 321 -14.39 -10.09 1.80
CA PHE A 321 -12.97 -9.89 2.07
C PHE A 321 -12.13 -10.88 1.27
N ARG A 322 -11.26 -10.36 0.40
CA ARG A 322 -10.29 -11.12 -0.39
C ARG A 322 -8.89 -10.76 0.07
N PHE A 323 -8.37 -11.55 1.00
CA PHE A 323 -6.99 -11.44 1.46
C PHE A 323 -6.06 -12.18 0.51
N LEU A 324 -4.88 -11.61 0.29
CA LEU A 324 -3.85 -12.16 -0.59
C LEU A 324 -2.47 -11.84 -0.04
N TRP A 325 -1.63 -12.86 0.08
CA TRP A 325 -0.18 -12.68 0.16
C TRP A 325 0.41 -12.60 -1.24
N VAL A 326 1.16 -11.53 -1.50
CA VAL A 326 2.02 -11.42 -2.68
C VAL A 326 3.45 -11.68 -2.25
N THR A 327 4.18 -12.51 -2.99
CA THR A 327 5.52 -12.99 -2.63
C THR A 327 6.47 -12.95 -3.83
N ALA A 328 7.76 -13.22 -3.62
CA ALA A 328 8.76 -13.27 -4.68
C ALA A 328 8.84 -11.97 -5.50
N PHE A 329 8.77 -10.84 -4.79
CA PHE A 329 9.00 -9.52 -5.35
C PHE A 329 10.41 -9.44 -5.96
N PRO A 330 10.63 -8.57 -6.96
CA PRO A 330 11.99 -8.25 -7.35
C PRO A 330 12.73 -7.59 -6.18
N LEU A 331 14.06 -7.72 -6.13
CA LEU A 331 14.90 -7.01 -5.17
C LEU A 331 14.99 -5.52 -5.53
N PHE A 332 14.99 -5.21 -6.82
CA PHE A 332 15.07 -3.87 -7.38
C PHE A 332 13.96 -3.64 -8.41
N GLU A 333 13.32 -2.47 -8.38
CA GLU A 333 12.17 -2.16 -9.24
C GLU A 333 12.53 -1.44 -10.56
N GLY A 334 13.79 -1.01 -10.69
CA GLY A 334 14.25 -0.31 -11.88
C GLY A 334 15.65 0.25 -11.70
N THR A 335 16.01 1.20 -12.56
CA THR A 335 17.28 1.92 -12.53
C THR A 335 17.01 3.41 -12.35
N GLY A 336 17.73 4.03 -11.42
CA GLY A 336 17.66 5.45 -11.12
C GLY A 336 18.40 6.30 -12.15
N ASP A 337 18.26 7.61 -12.00
CA ASP A 337 18.90 8.60 -12.89
C ASP A 337 20.44 8.55 -12.82
N ASP A 338 20.99 8.03 -11.72
CA ASP A 338 22.40 7.80 -11.49
C ASP A 338 22.92 6.48 -12.13
N GLY A 339 22.03 5.71 -12.75
CA GLY A 339 22.36 4.42 -13.36
C GLY A 339 22.40 3.24 -12.37
N GLY A 340 22.15 3.47 -11.08
CA GLY A 340 22.08 2.43 -10.06
C GLY A 340 20.69 1.79 -9.96
N PRO A 341 20.55 0.55 -9.48
CA PRO A 341 19.25 -0.07 -9.23
C PRO A 341 18.49 0.64 -8.09
N ILE A 342 17.17 0.74 -8.23
CA ILE A 342 16.26 1.28 -7.21
C ILE A 342 15.72 0.11 -6.37
N PRO A 343 15.90 0.10 -5.04
CA PRO A 343 15.32 -0.94 -4.18
C PRO A 343 13.80 -1.02 -4.32
N ALA A 344 13.26 -2.23 -4.49
CA ALA A 344 11.81 -2.44 -4.47
C ALA A 344 11.23 -2.39 -3.03
N HIS A 345 12.04 -2.79 -2.04
CA HIS A 345 11.76 -2.69 -0.61
C HIS A 345 12.99 -2.15 0.12
N HIS A 346 12.95 -2.07 1.45
CA HIS A 346 14.09 -1.54 2.23
C HIS A 346 15.40 -2.29 1.89
N PRO A 347 16.54 -1.59 1.74
CA PRO A 347 17.91 -2.11 1.55
C PRO A 347 18.42 -3.25 2.46
N PHE A 348 17.69 -3.64 3.51
CA PHE A 348 18.03 -4.75 4.40
C PHE A 348 17.31 -6.06 4.02
N THR A 349 16.59 -6.07 2.90
CA THR A 349 15.82 -7.23 2.42
C THR A 349 16.73 -8.30 1.83
N MET A 350 16.59 -9.54 2.29
CA MET A 350 17.41 -10.66 1.82
C MET A 350 17.07 -11.03 0.37
N PRO A 351 18.06 -11.12 -0.54
CA PRO A 351 17.87 -11.69 -1.87
C PRO A 351 17.42 -13.15 -1.80
N HIS A 352 16.75 -13.63 -2.83
CA HIS A 352 16.41 -15.04 -2.94
C HIS A 352 17.71 -15.86 -3.12
N PRO A 353 17.91 -16.96 -2.36
CA PRO A 353 19.19 -17.69 -2.36
C PRO A 353 19.60 -18.21 -3.74
N GLU A 354 18.63 -18.66 -4.54
CA GLU A 354 18.85 -19.17 -5.91
C GLU A 354 19.27 -18.08 -6.91
N ASP A 355 19.10 -16.81 -6.57
CA ASP A 355 19.36 -15.69 -7.48
C ASP A 355 20.65 -14.94 -7.12
N LEU A 356 21.34 -15.32 -6.05
CA LEU A 356 22.52 -14.62 -5.51
C LEU A 356 23.69 -14.53 -6.51
N ASP A 357 23.81 -15.49 -7.41
CA ASP A 357 24.87 -15.51 -8.44
C ASP A 357 24.64 -14.44 -9.52
N ARG A 358 23.41 -13.92 -9.65
CA ARG A 358 23.03 -12.89 -10.62
C ARG A 358 23.05 -11.47 -10.04
N LEU A 359 23.34 -11.33 -8.74
CA LEU A 359 23.20 -10.07 -8.01
C LEU A 359 23.96 -8.91 -8.68
N GLU A 360 25.17 -9.13 -9.15
CA GLU A 360 25.96 -8.12 -9.86
C GLU A 360 25.73 -8.10 -11.37
N SER A 361 25.50 -9.26 -12.00
CA SER A 361 25.43 -9.37 -13.45
C SER A 361 24.08 -8.97 -14.04
N ASP A 362 22.99 -9.23 -13.31
CA ASP A 362 21.60 -8.97 -13.72
C ASP A 362 20.72 -8.69 -12.49
N PRO A 363 20.97 -7.57 -11.77
CA PRO A 363 20.31 -7.24 -10.50
C PRO A 363 18.78 -7.17 -10.62
N LEU A 364 18.26 -6.68 -11.75
CA LEU A 364 16.81 -6.51 -11.95
C LEU A 364 16.06 -7.85 -12.07
N SER A 365 16.78 -8.96 -12.30
CA SER A 365 16.20 -10.31 -12.36
C SER A 365 16.18 -11.03 -11.00
N VAL A 366 16.80 -10.45 -9.98
CA VAL A 366 16.94 -11.05 -8.65
C VAL A 366 15.65 -10.87 -7.86
N ARG A 367 15.09 -11.98 -7.37
CA ARG A 367 13.95 -11.95 -6.45
C ARG A 367 14.44 -11.61 -5.03
N SER A 368 13.56 -11.06 -4.23
CA SER A 368 13.72 -10.88 -2.80
C SER A 368 12.87 -11.89 -2.02
N GLN A 369 13.23 -12.10 -0.76
CA GLN A 369 12.40 -12.78 0.24
C GLN A 369 11.48 -11.78 0.93
N ALA A 370 10.79 -10.98 0.12
CA ALA A 370 9.79 -10.00 0.56
C ALA A 370 8.38 -10.49 0.24
N TYR A 371 7.44 -10.02 1.05
CA TYR A 371 6.05 -10.42 1.01
C TYR A 371 5.14 -9.31 1.51
N ASP A 372 4.03 -9.13 0.81
CA ASP A 372 3.02 -8.11 1.08
C ASP A 372 1.67 -8.77 1.36
N LEU A 373 0.93 -8.21 2.31
CA LEU A 373 -0.45 -8.60 2.56
C LEU A 373 -1.40 -7.57 1.94
N VAL A 374 -2.32 -8.06 1.12
CA VAL A 374 -3.29 -7.27 0.38
C VAL A 374 -4.70 -7.66 0.83
N LEU A 375 -5.59 -6.67 0.96
CA LEU A 375 -7.03 -6.87 1.16
C LEU A 375 -7.80 -5.99 0.18
N ASN A 376 -8.58 -6.59 -0.72
CA ASN A 376 -9.49 -5.88 -1.62
C ASN A 376 -8.79 -4.75 -2.43
N GLY A 377 -7.56 -5.02 -2.88
CA GLY A 377 -6.73 -4.08 -3.64
C GLY A 377 -5.98 -3.03 -2.81
N TRP A 378 -6.08 -3.09 -1.48
CA TRP A 378 -5.28 -2.28 -0.58
C TRP A 378 -4.13 -3.10 -0.04
N GLU A 379 -2.92 -2.59 -0.17
CA GLU A 379 -1.76 -3.08 0.56
C GLU A 379 -1.96 -2.77 2.04
N LEU A 380 -2.14 -3.81 2.85
CA LEU A 380 -2.21 -3.69 4.30
C LEU A 380 -0.82 -3.48 4.88
N GLY A 381 0.18 -4.21 4.38
CA GLY A 381 1.52 -4.20 4.94
C GLY A 381 2.53 -4.94 4.08
N SER A 382 3.79 -4.77 4.45
CA SER A 382 4.96 -5.35 3.78
C SER A 382 5.96 -5.84 4.81
N GLY A 383 6.75 -6.84 4.43
CA GLY A 383 7.82 -7.40 5.24
C GLY A 383 8.82 -8.18 4.42
N SER A 384 9.89 -8.61 5.07
CA SER A 384 10.92 -9.42 4.44
C SER A 384 11.76 -10.18 5.45
N VAL A 385 12.39 -11.25 4.98
CA VAL A 385 13.56 -11.83 5.63
C VAL A 385 14.71 -10.83 5.53
N ARG A 386 15.41 -10.59 6.64
CA ARG A 386 16.46 -9.58 6.71
C ARG A 386 17.83 -10.15 6.38
N ILE A 387 18.67 -9.30 5.80
CA ILE A 387 20.09 -9.58 5.64
C ILE A 387 20.75 -9.56 7.01
N HIS A 388 21.15 -10.73 7.49
CA HIS A 388 21.95 -10.90 8.71
C HIS A 388 23.44 -11.20 8.40
N ARG A 389 23.79 -11.28 7.10
CA ARG A 389 25.13 -11.61 6.61
C ARG A 389 25.85 -10.36 6.11
N PRO A 390 26.98 -9.95 6.74
CA PRO A 390 27.70 -8.74 6.35
C PRO A 390 28.17 -8.73 4.89
N ASP A 391 28.60 -9.88 4.37
CA ASP A 391 29.07 -10.01 2.99
C ASP A 391 27.95 -9.76 1.96
N ILE A 392 26.73 -10.22 2.25
CA ILE A 392 25.57 -9.95 1.40
C ILE A 392 25.14 -8.50 1.52
N GLN A 393 25.11 -7.94 2.73
CA GLN A 393 24.71 -6.55 2.95
C GLN A 393 25.63 -5.58 2.20
N GLN A 394 26.94 -5.84 2.24
CA GLN A 394 27.92 -5.02 1.54
C GLN A 394 27.74 -5.07 0.02
N ARG A 395 27.41 -6.24 -0.55
CA ARG A 395 27.11 -6.39 -1.98
C ARG A 395 25.88 -5.56 -2.37
N VAL A 396 24.81 -5.62 -1.57
CA VAL A 396 23.59 -4.82 -1.80
C VAL A 396 23.87 -3.32 -1.70
N PHE A 397 24.60 -2.86 -0.68
CA PHE A 397 24.98 -1.44 -0.58
C PHE A 397 25.85 -0.95 -1.73
N SER A 398 26.82 -1.77 -2.17
CA SER A 398 27.67 -1.43 -3.31
C SER A 398 26.84 -1.23 -4.59
N LEU A 399 25.81 -2.07 -4.81
CA LEU A 399 24.88 -1.90 -5.93
C LEU A 399 24.07 -0.62 -5.81
N LEU A 400 23.69 -0.22 -4.60
CA LEU A 400 22.97 1.03 -4.33
C LEU A 400 23.86 2.28 -4.36
N GLY A 401 25.11 2.16 -4.79
CA GLY A 401 26.06 3.27 -4.85
C GLY A 401 26.51 3.78 -3.48
N LEU A 402 26.25 3.01 -2.41
CA LEU A 402 26.67 3.35 -1.05
C LEU A 402 28.02 2.72 -0.79
N ASP A 403 29.06 3.54 -0.71
CA ASP A 403 30.37 3.08 -0.28
C ASP A 403 30.38 2.70 1.21
N SER A 404 31.50 2.13 1.67
CA SER A 404 31.60 1.67 3.06
C SER A 404 31.59 2.80 4.08
N GLU A 405 32.08 4.00 3.73
CA GLU A 405 32.11 5.16 4.63
C GLU A 405 30.70 5.74 4.77
N GLU A 406 29.98 5.88 3.66
CA GLU A 406 28.61 6.36 3.62
C GLU A 406 27.63 5.38 4.28
N ALA A 407 27.80 4.07 4.03
CA ALA A 407 27.03 3.03 4.71
C ALA A 407 27.27 3.06 6.23
N GLN A 408 28.51 3.25 6.68
CA GLN A 408 28.82 3.37 8.11
C GLN A 408 28.27 4.67 8.71
N ALA A 409 28.34 5.79 7.98
CA ALA A 409 27.79 7.06 8.45
C ALA A 409 26.27 7.01 8.63
N ARG A 410 25.56 6.33 7.72
CA ARG A 410 24.09 6.24 7.73
C ARG A 410 23.55 5.11 8.61
N PHE A 411 24.22 3.95 8.61
CA PHE A 411 23.71 2.71 9.22
C PHE A 411 24.69 2.06 10.21
N GLY A 412 25.78 2.75 10.57
CA GLY A 412 26.87 2.18 11.38
C GLY A 412 26.41 1.57 12.70
N PHE A 413 25.42 2.16 13.38
CA PHE A 413 24.90 1.59 14.64
C PHE A 413 24.25 0.20 14.43
N LEU A 414 23.60 -0.06 13.29
CA LEU A 414 23.00 -1.35 12.96
C LEU A 414 24.08 -2.33 12.48
N LEU A 415 24.97 -1.87 11.60
CA LEU A 415 26.07 -2.68 11.08
C LEU A 415 27.02 -3.13 12.19
N ASP A 416 27.33 -2.25 13.13
CA ASP A 416 28.13 -2.56 14.31
C ASP A 416 27.40 -3.57 15.20
N ALA A 417 26.09 -3.42 15.41
CA ALA A 417 25.29 -4.39 16.17
C ALA A 417 25.34 -5.79 15.53
N PHE A 418 25.27 -5.88 14.20
CA PHE A 418 25.31 -7.17 13.49
C PHE A 418 26.62 -7.94 13.66
N ARG A 419 27.73 -7.23 13.90
CA ARG A 419 29.05 -7.84 14.17
C ARG A 419 29.10 -8.62 15.48
N TYR A 420 28.18 -8.36 16.41
CA TYR A 420 28.09 -9.05 17.69
C TYR A 420 27.16 -10.28 17.64
N GLY A 421 26.82 -10.77 16.43
CA GLY A 421 26.07 -12.00 16.23
C GLY A 421 24.59 -11.77 15.99
N ALA A 422 24.23 -10.99 14.95
CA ALA A 422 22.84 -10.90 14.51
C ALA A 422 22.32 -12.29 14.09
N PRO A 423 21.21 -12.77 14.66
CA PRO A 423 20.61 -14.02 14.22
C PRO A 423 19.97 -13.82 12.83
N PRO A 424 19.71 -14.89 12.07
CA PRO A 424 18.71 -14.84 11.02
C PRO A 424 17.40 -14.31 11.60
N HIS A 425 16.77 -13.35 10.95
CA HIS A 425 15.53 -12.76 11.43
C HIS A 425 14.67 -12.25 10.26
N ALA A 426 13.38 -12.18 10.49
CA ALA A 426 12.40 -11.72 9.51
C ALA A 426 11.28 -11.00 10.24
N GLY A 427 10.57 -10.13 9.51
CA GLY A 427 9.44 -9.44 10.10
C GLY A 427 8.49 -8.85 9.09
N PHE A 428 7.47 -8.20 9.62
CA PHE A 428 6.34 -7.70 8.86
C PHE A 428 5.70 -6.53 9.62
N ALA A 429 5.14 -5.59 8.88
CA ALA A 429 4.32 -4.54 9.47
C ALA A 429 3.09 -4.27 8.59
N PHE A 430 1.91 -4.17 9.20
CA PHE A 430 0.71 -3.71 8.49
C PHE A 430 0.01 -2.55 9.19
N GLY A 431 -0.59 -1.68 8.38
CA GLY A 431 -1.37 -0.53 8.81
C GLY A 431 -2.71 -0.97 9.42
N ILE A 432 -2.84 -0.80 10.73
CA ILE A 432 -4.09 -1.09 11.46
C ILE A 432 -5.21 -0.18 10.96
N ASP A 433 -4.89 1.06 10.58
CA ASP A 433 -5.88 2.01 10.05
C ASP A 433 -6.55 1.48 8.78
N ARG A 434 -5.77 0.90 7.85
CA ARG A 434 -6.27 0.31 6.61
C ARG A 434 -7.10 -0.94 6.88
N LEU A 435 -6.60 -1.83 7.74
CA LEU A 435 -7.32 -3.04 8.13
C LEU A 435 -8.69 -2.70 8.74
N VAL A 436 -8.73 -1.80 9.71
CA VAL A 436 -9.98 -1.42 10.39
C VAL A 436 -10.92 -0.69 9.45
N ALA A 437 -10.44 0.18 8.56
CA ALA A 437 -11.29 0.84 7.56
C ALA A 437 -11.99 -0.17 6.66
N LEU A 438 -11.26 -1.14 6.11
CA LEU A 438 -11.85 -2.17 5.24
C LEU A 438 -12.81 -3.08 6.00
N LEU A 439 -12.46 -3.50 7.22
CA LEU A 439 -13.35 -4.28 8.09
C LEU A 439 -14.61 -3.51 8.52
N ALA A 440 -14.53 -2.18 8.57
CA ALA A 440 -15.67 -1.29 8.82
C ALA A 440 -16.48 -0.96 7.55
N HIS A 441 -16.03 -1.42 6.38
CA HIS A 441 -16.53 -1.02 5.06
C HIS A 441 -16.46 0.49 4.81
N GLU A 442 -15.35 1.09 5.19
CA GLU A 442 -15.06 2.51 5.00
C GLU A 442 -14.10 2.73 3.83
N GLU A 443 -14.38 3.73 2.99
CA GLU A 443 -13.55 4.06 1.82
C GLU A 443 -12.29 4.86 2.18
N THR A 444 -12.25 5.41 3.40
CA THR A 444 -11.17 6.27 3.88
C THR A 444 -10.82 5.93 5.33
N ILE A 445 -9.52 5.90 5.64
CA ILE A 445 -9.05 5.64 7.00
C ILE A 445 -9.42 6.75 8.00
N ARG A 446 -9.83 7.91 7.49
CA ARG A 446 -10.31 9.02 8.32
C ARG A 446 -11.54 8.64 9.15
N GLU A 447 -12.38 7.70 8.69
CA GLU A 447 -13.58 7.28 9.44
C GLU A 447 -13.28 6.27 10.56
N VAL A 448 -12.03 5.85 10.71
CA VAL A 448 -11.58 4.97 11.80
C VAL A 448 -10.50 5.61 12.68
N ILE A 449 -10.17 6.88 12.43
CA ILE A 449 -9.25 7.70 13.25
C ILE A 449 -10.08 8.76 13.96
N ALA A 450 -9.85 8.93 15.27
CA ALA A 450 -10.63 9.87 16.07
C ALA A 450 -10.48 11.32 15.56
N PHE A 451 -9.25 11.77 15.33
CA PHE A 451 -8.91 13.14 14.91
C PHE A 451 -7.90 13.10 13.73
N PRO A 452 -8.38 12.80 12.51
CA PRO A 452 -7.50 12.71 11.34
C PRO A 452 -7.16 14.10 10.78
N LYS A 453 -6.11 14.16 9.95
CA LYS A 453 -5.80 15.32 9.12
C LYS A 453 -6.59 15.28 7.81
N THR A 454 -6.82 16.45 7.21
CA THR A 454 -7.36 16.58 5.84
C THR A 454 -6.34 16.13 4.80
N GLN A 455 -6.74 16.07 3.53
CA GLN A 455 -5.82 15.78 2.42
C GLN A 455 -4.67 16.81 2.30
N SER A 456 -4.88 18.06 2.75
CA SER A 456 -3.84 19.08 2.78
C SER A 456 -2.88 18.96 3.97
N GLY A 457 -3.04 17.93 4.82
CA GLY A 457 -2.25 17.75 6.03
C GLY A 457 -2.67 18.64 7.21
N ALA A 458 -3.74 19.42 7.05
CA ALA A 458 -4.21 20.34 8.08
C ALA A 458 -5.14 19.63 9.08
N ASP A 459 -5.21 20.17 10.29
CA ASP A 459 -6.20 19.83 11.30
C ASP A 459 -7.20 21.00 11.43
N PRO A 460 -8.41 20.88 10.83
CA PRO A 460 -9.42 21.93 10.90
C PRO A 460 -9.99 22.15 12.31
N LEU A 461 -9.86 21.17 13.21
CA LEU A 461 -10.36 21.26 14.58
C LEU A 461 -9.49 22.22 15.40
N THR A 462 -8.17 22.07 15.30
CA THR A 462 -7.21 22.86 16.09
C THR A 462 -6.60 24.02 15.33
N GLY A 463 -6.74 24.04 14.00
CA GLY A 463 -6.09 25.01 13.11
C GLY A 463 -4.61 24.73 12.87
N ALA A 464 -4.14 23.50 13.10
CA ALA A 464 -2.75 23.11 12.86
C ALA A 464 -2.48 22.76 11.38
N PRO A 465 -1.24 22.89 10.88
CA PRO A 465 -0.10 23.54 11.55
C PRO A 465 -0.28 25.05 11.67
N SER A 466 0.34 25.66 12.68
CA SER A 466 0.28 27.10 12.97
C SER A 466 1.69 27.67 13.22
N PRO A 467 1.91 28.98 13.01
CA PRO A 467 3.21 29.58 13.26
C PRO A 467 3.57 29.53 14.75
N LEU A 468 4.84 29.24 15.03
CA LEU A 468 5.41 29.36 16.38
C LEU A 468 5.67 30.83 16.74
N ASP A 469 5.64 31.12 18.04
CA ASP A 469 6.02 32.46 18.50
C ASP A 469 7.54 32.70 18.36
N ALA A 470 7.94 33.98 18.28
CA ALA A 470 9.34 34.36 18.09
C ALA A 470 10.26 33.94 19.25
N ARG A 471 9.71 33.78 20.47
CA ARG A 471 10.48 33.35 21.64
C ARG A 471 10.83 31.86 21.52
N GLN A 472 9.87 31.02 21.14
CA GLN A 472 10.08 29.60 20.88
C GLN A 472 11.12 29.38 19.78
N LEU A 473 11.02 30.11 18.67
CA LEU A 473 12.01 30.03 17.59
C LEU A 473 13.42 30.39 18.09
N LYS A 474 13.55 31.44 18.91
CA LYS A 474 14.83 31.83 19.50
C LYS A 474 15.39 30.78 20.45
N GLU A 475 14.56 30.18 21.29
CA GLU A 475 14.96 29.11 22.21
C GLU A 475 15.44 27.85 21.47
N LEU A 476 14.87 27.58 20.29
CA LEU A 476 15.27 26.49 19.39
C LEU A 476 16.45 26.85 18.47
N GLY A 477 16.89 28.12 18.45
CA GLY A 477 17.93 28.58 17.53
C GLY A 477 17.51 28.61 16.06
N LEU A 478 16.20 28.66 15.77
CA LEU A 478 15.65 28.61 14.41
C LEU A 478 15.26 30.00 13.89
N ARG A 479 15.30 30.15 12.57
CA ARG A 479 14.77 31.31 11.85
C ARG A 479 13.93 30.82 10.67
N VAL A 480 12.71 31.33 10.55
CA VAL A 480 11.83 31.03 9.42
C VAL A 480 12.13 32.04 8.31
N PRO A 481 12.38 31.61 7.05
CA PRO A 481 12.53 32.54 5.94
C PRO A 481 11.23 33.32 5.70
N PRO A 482 11.29 34.53 5.09
CA PRO A 482 10.08 35.24 4.70
C PRO A 482 9.23 34.36 3.76
N PRO A 483 7.88 34.44 3.85
CA PRO A 483 7.01 33.69 2.95
C PRO A 483 7.34 34.04 1.50
N SER A 484 7.51 33.00 0.67
CA SER A 484 7.80 33.07 -0.77
C SER A 484 6.61 33.54 -1.59
#